data_AF-A0A6G1FUF4-F1
#
_entry.id   AF-A0A6G1FUF4-F1
#
_cell.length_a   1.000
_cell.length_b   1.000
_cell.length_c   1.000
_cell.angle_alpha   90.00
_cell.angle_beta   90.00
_cell.angle_gamma   90.00
#
_symmetry.space_group_name_H-M   'P 1'
#
loop_
_entity.id
_entity.type
_entity.pdbx_description
1 polymer ?
#
loop_
_entity_poly.entity_id
_entity_poly.type
_entity_poly.pdbx_seq_one_letter_code
_entity_poly.pdbx_strand_id
1 'polypeptide(L)'
;MEQQDASTLYHNINFWGRKNIPADRAAFQVLEELVLHSFDARVVGLLYTRLEQCGIDTSDQDEVDKAIRNMNTRGFMDLVEDIRRSAFEPQAWRPSKEQYTNDTVDEEFLSHARYLQQMVVYKTLKYGIKNGDIGLIDRVIGVCCFYFEGTGQSNYAFEMLYLKRLTSTKACDKELRRAILSNSLVNPHGRRDTWQEVDRSLEYLNLELKRELWARRTSTFGLDALFKTTSLTAEYTVCLRRAVEDAFARKDNSTHSVPSPKDDIHTLAFELAYDSIKLYDGGRKARHQAPDIHTVGLERVATQKLEVFNAKVIRDKDRIVVPPYERRGATADLDPNSDTMAILPLADRDITHEWGLPSDVELD
;
A
#
# COMPACT_ATOMS: atom_id res chain seq x y z
N MET A 1 20.61 -23.05 -11.10
CA MET A 1 19.62 -22.03 -10.72
C MET A 1 20.13 -21.42 -9.43
N GLU A 2 20.57 -20.16 -9.42
CA GLU A 2 21.11 -19.55 -8.20
C GLU A 2 20.06 -19.58 -7.09
N GLN A 3 20.42 -20.11 -5.93
CA GLN A 3 19.55 -20.17 -4.76
C GLN A 3 19.27 -18.75 -4.29
N GLN A 4 18.00 -18.34 -4.32
CA GLN A 4 17.52 -17.02 -3.93
C GLN A 4 17.07 -17.04 -2.48
N ASP A 5 17.31 -15.95 -1.74
CA ASP A 5 16.83 -15.82 -0.36
C ASP A 5 15.30 -15.69 -0.36
N ALA A 6 14.62 -16.59 0.35
CA ALA A 6 13.15 -16.68 0.40
C ALA A 6 12.53 -15.49 1.17
N SER A 7 13.34 -14.79 1.96
CA SER A 7 12.97 -13.53 2.59
C SER A 7 12.69 -12.38 1.62
N THR A 8 13.12 -12.47 0.37
CA THR A 8 12.96 -11.39 -0.63
C THR A 8 11.60 -11.38 -1.31
N LEU A 9 11.14 -10.18 -1.72
CA LEU A 9 9.96 -10.07 -2.60
C LEU A 9 10.22 -10.64 -3.99
N TYR A 10 11.48 -10.64 -4.44
CA TYR A 10 11.86 -11.21 -5.73
C TYR A 10 11.64 -12.73 -5.76
N HIS A 11 11.98 -13.44 -4.68
CA HIS A 11 11.62 -14.84 -4.50
C HIS A 11 10.11 -15.03 -4.65
N ASN A 12 9.29 -14.24 -3.95
CA ASN A 12 7.83 -14.33 -4.01
C ASN A 12 7.26 -14.09 -5.41
N ILE A 13 7.84 -13.14 -6.17
CA ILE A 13 7.48 -12.90 -7.58
C ILE A 13 7.71 -14.17 -8.42
N ASN A 14 8.89 -14.78 -8.26
CA ASN A 14 9.26 -15.99 -9.00
C ASN A 14 8.42 -17.20 -8.57
N PHE A 15 8.18 -17.36 -7.27
CA PHE A 15 7.38 -18.42 -6.69
C PHE A 15 5.97 -18.45 -7.25
N TRP A 16 5.29 -17.29 -7.29
CA TRP A 16 3.95 -17.18 -7.86
C TRP A 16 3.93 -17.04 -9.38
N GLY A 17 5.09 -17.02 -10.04
CA GLY A 17 5.19 -16.80 -11.48
C GLY A 17 4.60 -15.46 -11.95
N ARG A 18 4.61 -14.43 -11.10
CA ARG A 18 4.09 -13.10 -11.44
C ARG A 18 5.01 -12.45 -12.47
N LYS A 19 4.46 -12.12 -13.64
CA LYS A 19 5.20 -11.49 -14.75
C LYS A 19 4.96 -9.99 -14.77
N ASN A 20 5.80 -9.27 -15.53
CA ASN A 20 5.64 -7.85 -15.84
C ASN A 20 5.63 -6.91 -14.61
N ILE A 21 6.36 -7.26 -13.56
CA ILE A 21 6.65 -6.35 -12.45
C ILE A 21 8.03 -5.76 -12.72
N PRO A 22 8.14 -4.57 -13.33
CA PRO A 22 9.43 -3.97 -13.61
C PRO A 22 10.15 -3.62 -12.30
N ALA A 23 11.47 -3.73 -12.30
CA ALA A 23 12.28 -3.38 -11.13
C ALA A 23 12.21 -1.88 -10.77
N ASP A 24 11.91 -1.03 -11.76
CA ASP A 24 11.67 0.39 -11.59
C ASP A 24 10.25 0.74 -12.04
N ARG A 25 9.56 1.62 -11.29
CA ARG A 25 8.22 2.14 -11.59
C ARG A 25 7.13 1.09 -11.84
N ALA A 26 7.11 0.00 -11.09
CA ALA A 26 6.00 -0.94 -11.15
C ALA A 26 4.66 -0.30 -10.73
N ALA A 27 3.56 -0.73 -11.35
CA ALA A 27 2.23 -0.25 -11.03
C ALA A 27 1.91 -0.49 -9.55
N PHE A 28 1.38 0.55 -8.88
CA PHE A 28 1.06 0.50 -7.46
C PHE A 28 0.17 -0.69 -7.10
N GLN A 29 -0.88 -0.97 -7.88
CA GLN A 29 -1.83 -2.05 -7.58
C GLN A 29 -1.14 -3.43 -7.62
N VAL A 30 -0.26 -3.65 -8.60
CA VAL A 30 0.46 -4.91 -8.74
C VAL A 30 1.44 -5.12 -7.59
N LEU A 31 2.13 -4.06 -7.19
CA LEU A 31 3.01 -4.07 -6.01
C LEU A 31 2.22 -4.27 -4.72
N GLU A 32 1.07 -3.60 -4.58
CA GLU A 32 0.22 -3.67 -3.40
C GLU A 32 -0.27 -5.10 -3.15
N GLU A 33 -0.76 -5.79 -4.17
CA GLU A 33 -1.15 -7.21 -4.06
C GLU A 33 0.04 -8.10 -3.71
N LEU A 34 1.20 -7.86 -4.33
CA LEU A 34 2.42 -8.62 -4.04
C LEU A 34 2.79 -8.49 -2.56
N VAL A 35 2.85 -7.28 -2.03
CA VAL A 35 3.26 -7.07 -0.64
C VAL A 35 2.20 -7.52 0.35
N LEU A 36 0.92 -7.38 0.05
CA LEU A 36 -0.14 -7.84 0.95
C LEU A 36 -0.18 -9.37 1.05
N HIS A 37 -0.13 -10.08 -0.09
CA HIS A 37 -0.10 -11.55 -0.07
C HIS A 37 1.19 -12.07 0.57
N SER A 38 2.31 -11.38 0.35
CA SER A 38 3.61 -11.72 0.93
C SER A 38 3.64 -11.54 2.45
N PHE A 39 2.92 -10.54 2.98
CA PHE A 39 2.71 -10.37 4.40
C PHE A 39 1.84 -11.49 4.98
N ASP A 40 0.71 -11.78 4.33
CA ASP A 40 -0.22 -12.81 4.80
C ASP A 40 0.45 -14.19 4.82
N ALA A 41 1.22 -14.53 3.79
CA ALA A 41 1.98 -15.77 3.75
C ALA A 41 3.01 -15.89 4.87
N ARG A 42 3.70 -14.80 5.23
CA ARG A 42 4.67 -14.81 6.35
C ARG A 42 3.97 -14.96 7.71
N VAL A 43 2.82 -14.31 7.91
CA VAL A 43 2.05 -14.46 9.16
C VAL A 43 1.50 -15.89 9.29
N VAL A 44 0.95 -16.45 8.21
CA VAL A 44 0.49 -17.84 8.18
C VAL A 44 1.67 -18.81 8.32
N GLY A 45 2.82 -18.52 7.73
CA GLY A 45 4.03 -19.33 7.87
C GLY A 45 4.54 -19.39 9.32
N LEU A 46 4.54 -18.24 10.03
CA LEU A 46 4.84 -18.21 11.46
C LEU A 46 3.85 -19.03 12.28
N LEU A 47 2.55 -18.98 11.94
CA LEU A 47 1.53 -19.82 12.55
C LEU A 47 1.84 -21.30 12.32
N TYR A 48 2.17 -21.70 11.10
CA TYR A 48 2.55 -23.09 10.77
C TYR A 48 3.75 -23.55 11.58
N THR A 49 4.81 -22.73 11.69
CA THR A 49 5.97 -23.08 12.52
C THR A 49 5.58 -23.39 13.97
N ARG A 50 4.60 -22.68 14.55
CA ARG A 50 4.13 -22.94 15.92
C ARG A 50 3.23 -24.15 16.03
N LEU A 51 2.39 -24.40 15.03
CA LEU A 51 1.56 -25.61 14.99
C LEU A 51 2.42 -26.88 14.84
N GLU A 52 3.48 -26.84 14.03
CA GLU A 52 4.47 -27.93 13.91
C GLU A 52 5.15 -28.22 15.25
N GLN A 53 5.52 -27.19 16.01
CA GLN A 53 6.11 -27.34 17.34
C GLN A 53 5.15 -28.01 18.35
N CYS A 54 3.84 -27.90 18.12
CA CYS A 54 2.81 -28.60 18.87
C CYS A 54 2.51 -30.01 18.32
N GLY A 55 3.24 -30.46 17.30
CA GLY A 55 3.07 -31.78 16.68
C GLY A 55 1.92 -31.88 15.67
N ILE A 56 1.43 -30.74 15.16
CA ILE A 56 0.39 -30.71 14.13
C ILE A 56 1.06 -30.74 12.76
N ASP A 57 0.56 -31.62 11.87
CA ASP A 57 0.99 -31.67 10.49
C ASP A 57 0.40 -30.47 9.72
N THR A 58 1.28 -29.55 9.31
CA THR A 58 0.93 -28.33 8.57
C THR A 58 0.87 -28.53 7.07
N SER A 59 1.28 -29.70 6.56
CA SER A 59 1.13 -30.07 5.15
C SER A 59 -0.31 -30.46 4.79
N ASP A 60 -1.10 -30.87 5.80
CA ASP A 60 -2.52 -31.16 5.67
C ASP A 60 -3.36 -29.97 6.19
N GLN A 61 -4.03 -29.28 5.27
CA GLN A 61 -4.89 -28.14 5.60
C GLN A 61 -6.07 -28.54 6.50
N ASP A 62 -6.58 -29.76 6.40
CA ASP A 62 -7.68 -30.22 7.23
C ASP A 62 -7.24 -30.40 8.69
N GLU A 63 -6.00 -30.84 8.93
CA GLU A 63 -5.43 -30.95 10.28
C GLU A 63 -5.19 -29.58 10.91
N VAL A 64 -4.67 -28.62 10.14
CA VAL A 64 -4.56 -27.22 10.58
C VAL A 64 -5.94 -26.65 10.94
N ASP A 65 -6.94 -26.83 10.07
CA ASP A 65 -8.29 -26.33 10.29
C ASP A 65 -8.94 -26.96 11.53
N LYS A 66 -8.78 -28.28 11.73
CA LYS A 66 -9.24 -28.98 12.93
C LYS A 66 -8.53 -28.43 14.18
N ALA A 67 -7.22 -28.25 14.13
CA ALA A 67 -6.46 -27.73 15.27
C ALA A 67 -6.91 -26.33 15.67
N ILE A 68 -7.10 -25.42 14.71
CA ILE A 68 -7.58 -24.06 14.96
C ILE A 68 -9.01 -24.08 15.52
N ARG A 69 -9.91 -24.90 14.95
CA ARG A 69 -11.32 -25.00 15.42
C ARG A 69 -11.44 -25.58 16.82
N ASN A 70 -10.56 -26.51 17.18
CA ASN A 70 -10.53 -27.12 18.51
C ASN A 70 -9.84 -26.23 19.56
N MET A 71 -9.12 -25.20 19.13
CA MET A 71 -8.45 -24.26 20.01
C MET A 71 -9.47 -23.32 20.67
N ASN A 72 -9.38 -23.19 21.99
CA ASN A 72 -10.17 -22.19 22.69
C ASN A 72 -9.61 -20.77 22.42
N THR A 73 -10.42 -19.74 22.68
CA THR A 73 -10.04 -18.34 22.43
C THR A 73 -8.75 -17.94 23.13
N ARG A 74 -8.49 -18.45 24.35
CA ARG A 74 -7.27 -18.13 25.09
C ARG A 74 -6.04 -18.72 24.40
N GLY A 75 -6.07 -20.01 24.06
CA GLY A 75 -4.98 -20.68 23.36
C GLY A 75 -4.66 -20.02 22.02
N PHE A 76 -5.69 -19.58 21.29
CA PHE A 76 -5.49 -18.86 20.04
C PHE A 76 -4.83 -17.49 20.27
N MET A 77 -5.25 -16.75 21.30
CA MET A 77 -4.64 -15.48 21.64
C MET A 77 -3.20 -15.63 22.15
N ASP A 78 -2.90 -16.69 22.90
CA ASP A 78 -1.55 -17.00 23.36
C ASP A 78 -0.62 -17.30 22.17
N LEU A 79 -1.12 -18.04 21.18
CA LEU A 79 -0.42 -18.32 19.92
C LEU A 79 -0.14 -17.04 19.12
N VAL A 80 -1.14 -16.17 19.00
CA VAL A 80 -0.99 -14.87 18.32
C VAL A 80 0.02 -13.98 19.05
N GLU A 81 -0.02 -13.95 20.38
CA GLU A 81 0.91 -13.16 21.20
C GLU A 81 2.35 -13.71 21.09
N ASP A 82 2.54 -15.02 21.02
CA ASP A 82 3.84 -15.63 20.78
C ASP A 82 4.41 -15.25 19.40
N ILE A 83 3.59 -15.32 18.34
CA ILE A 83 3.94 -14.82 17.01
C ILE A 83 4.33 -13.35 17.07
N ARG A 84 3.54 -12.50 17.74
CA ARG A 84 3.82 -11.08 17.91
C ARG A 84 5.18 -10.84 18.57
N ARG A 85 5.49 -11.55 19.66
CA ARG A 85 6.76 -11.43 20.39
C ARG A 85 7.96 -11.85 19.55
N SER A 86 7.79 -12.93 18.77
CA SER A 86 8.87 -13.50 17.97
C SER A 86 9.24 -12.68 16.72
N ALA A 87 8.27 -12.02 16.08
CA ALA A 87 8.49 -11.41 14.75
C ALA A 87 8.18 -9.91 14.67
N PHE A 88 7.39 -9.35 15.59
CA PHE A 88 6.91 -7.96 15.51
C PHE A 88 7.52 -7.05 16.59
N GLU A 89 8.12 -7.59 17.64
CA GLU A 89 8.76 -6.80 18.68
C GLU A 89 10.12 -6.23 18.24
N PRO A 90 10.57 -5.10 18.82
CA PRO A 90 11.83 -4.46 18.45
C PRO A 90 13.03 -5.40 18.41
N GLN A 91 13.14 -6.34 19.35
CA GLN A 91 14.26 -7.29 19.36
C GLN A 91 14.29 -8.23 18.15
N ALA A 92 13.17 -8.48 17.47
CA ALA A 92 13.11 -9.35 16.29
C ALA A 92 13.72 -8.70 15.04
N TRP A 93 13.56 -7.38 14.88
CA TRP A 93 14.04 -6.63 13.72
C TRP A 93 15.24 -5.70 14.03
N ARG A 94 15.63 -5.61 15.31
CA ARG A 94 16.83 -4.93 15.82
C ARG A 94 17.66 -5.87 16.71
N PRO A 95 18.52 -6.71 16.12
CA PRO A 95 19.44 -7.51 16.91
C PRO A 95 20.38 -6.64 17.74
N SER A 96 20.75 -7.13 18.92
CA SER A 96 21.71 -6.47 19.80
C SER A 96 23.12 -6.47 19.21
N LYS A 97 23.96 -5.54 19.65
CA LYS A 97 25.38 -5.50 19.25
C LYS A 97 26.13 -6.79 19.61
N GLU A 98 25.73 -7.43 20.71
CA GLU A 98 26.30 -8.70 21.17
C GLU A 98 26.00 -9.83 20.17
N GLN A 99 24.76 -9.92 19.68
CA GLN A 99 24.39 -10.91 18.66
C GLN A 99 25.20 -10.74 17.37
N TYR A 100 25.42 -9.50 16.92
CA TYR A 100 26.28 -9.22 15.77
C TYR A 100 27.74 -9.60 16.03
N THR A 101 28.25 -9.33 17.23
CA THR A 101 29.65 -9.62 17.59
C THR A 101 29.92 -11.12 17.68
N ASN A 102 28.92 -11.89 18.14
CA ASN A 102 29.00 -13.34 18.30
C ASN A 102 28.56 -14.11 17.05
N ASP A 103 28.22 -13.41 15.96
CA ASP A 103 27.71 -13.99 14.71
C ASP A 103 26.46 -14.87 14.85
N THR A 104 25.62 -14.59 15.85
CA THR A 104 24.42 -15.38 16.16
C THR A 104 23.14 -14.81 15.53
N VAL A 105 23.25 -13.89 14.57
CA VAL A 105 22.10 -13.26 13.92
C VAL A 105 21.63 -14.14 12.76
N ASP A 106 20.38 -14.59 12.80
CA ASP A 106 19.70 -15.17 11.65
C ASP A 106 19.26 -14.05 10.70
N GLU A 107 20.08 -13.79 9.68
CA GLU A 107 19.90 -12.71 8.71
C GLU A 107 18.70 -12.93 7.79
N GLU A 108 18.34 -14.18 7.52
CA GLU A 108 17.16 -14.53 6.73
C GLU A 108 15.88 -14.24 7.52
N PHE A 109 15.80 -14.74 8.76
CA PHE A 109 14.67 -14.43 9.65
C PHE A 109 14.57 -12.93 9.94
N LEU A 110 15.71 -12.25 10.14
CA LEU A 110 15.77 -10.81 10.35
C LEU A 110 15.15 -10.05 9.16
N SER A 111 15.40 -10.49 7.93
CA SER A 111 14.81 -9.89 6.74
C SER A 111 13.29 -10.07 6.70
N HIS A 112 12.77 -11.22 7.12
CA HIS A 112 11.32 -11.42 7.32
C HIS A 112 10.74 -10.48 8.39
N ALA A 113 11.39 -10.38 9.55
CA ALA A 113 10.93 -9.53 10.65
C ALA A 113 10.90 -8.05 10.24
N ARG A 114 11.95 -7.56 9.56
CA ARG A 114 12.01 -6.18 9.03
C ARG A 114 10.94 -5.92 7.97
N TYR A 115 10.63 -6.91 7.14
CA TYR A 115 9.53 -6.81 6.17
C TYR A 115 8.16 -6.72 6.87
N LEU A 116 7.89 -7.61 7.83
CA LEU A 116 6.65 -7.63 8.61
C LEU A 116 6.44 -6.32 9.37
N GLN A 117 7.51 -5.76 9.93
CA GLN A 117 7.52 -4.49 10.63
C GLN A 117 7.07 -3.31 9.74
N GLN A 118 7.45 -3.30 8.47
CA GLN A 118 7.00 -2.27 7.52
C GLN A 118 5.54 -2.50 7.13
N MET A 119 5.21 -3.73 6.79
CA MET A 119 3.91 -4.08 6.26
C MET A 119 2.78 -4.01 7.30
N VAL A 120 3.06 -4.25 8.58
CA VAL A 120 2.04 -4.09 9.63
C VAL A 120 1.58 -2.64 9.74
N VAL A 121 2.48 -1.67 9.54
CA VAL A 121 2.13 -0.24 9.55
C VAL A 121 1.24 0.08 8.36
N TYR A 122 1.59 -0.43 7.18
CA TYR A 122 0.77 -0.25 5.98
C TYR A 122 -0.62 -0.89 6.10
N LYS A 123 -0.71 -2.14 6.57
CA LYS A 123 -2.01 -2.81 6.82
C LYS A 123 -2.81 -2.10 7.91
N THR A 124 -2.17 -1.54 8.93
CA THR A 124 -2.84 -0.73 9.96
C THR A 124 -3.44 0.53 9.35
N LEU A 125 -2.71 1.21 8.46
CA LEU A 125 -3.23 2.38 7.74
C LEU A 125 -4.44 1.99 6.88
N LYS A 126 -4.33 0.92 6.07
CA LYS A 126 -5.45 0.43 5.25
C LYS A 126 -6.66 0.07 6.10
N TYR A 127 -6.46 -0.61 7.23
CA TYR A 127 -7.54 -0.96 8.15
C TYR A 127 -8.20 0.29 8.73
N GLY A 128 -7.40 1.27 9.16
CA GLY A 128 -7.88 2.54 9.69
C GLY A 128 -8.69 3.33 8.66
N ILE A 129 -8.18 3.45 7.44
CA ILE A 129 -8.87 4.10 6.31
C ILE A 129 -10.20 3.42 6.07
N LYS A 130 -10.20 2.11 5.85
CA LYS A 130 -11.41 1.33 5.50
C LYS A 130 -12.52 1.47 6.56
N ASN A 131 -12.14 1.58 7.83
CA ASN A 131 -13.08 1.71 8.96
C ASN A 131 -13.36 3.17 9.37
N GLY A 132 -12.73 4.17 8.75
CA GLY A 132 -12.86 5.57 9.17
C GLY A 132 -12.23 5.85 10.55
N ASP A 133 -11.29 5.03 11.00
CA ASP A 133 -10.63 5.18 12.29
C ASP A 133 -9.47 6.18 12.21
N ILE A 134 -9.82 7.45 12.40
CA ILE A 134 -8.87 8.57 12.43
C ILE A 134 -7.83 8.45 13.56
N GLY A 135 -8.14 7.69 14.63
CA GLY A 135 -7.21 7.47 15.73
C GLY A 135 -6.08 6.52 15.35
N LEU A 136 -6.40 5.44 14.62
CA LEU A 136 -5.39 4.55 14.04
C LEU A 136 -4.54 5.27 12.98
N ILE A 137 -5.18 6.09 12.14
CA ILE A 137 -4.47 6.87 11.12
C ILE A 137 -3.46 7.83 11.76
N ASP A 138 -3.83 8.58 12.81
CA ASP A 138 -2.90 9.50 13.49
C ASP A 138 -1.70 8.79 14.13
N ARG A 139 -1.89 7.56 14.61
CA ARG A 139 -0.78 6.73 15.12
C ARG A 139 0.17 6.35 14.00
N VAL A 140 -0.35 5.92 12.84
CA VAL A 140 0.47 5.52 11.69
C VAL A 140 1.24 6.70 11.08
N ILE A 141 0.64 7.88 10.98
CA ILE A 141 1.31 9.10 10.46
C ILE A 141 2.64 9.36 11.18
N GLY A 142 2.70 9.15 12.49
CA GLY A 142 3.94 9.30 13.26
C GLY A 142 5.06 8.36 12.79
N VAL A 143 4.72 7.11 12.48
CA VAL A 143 5.68 6.11 12.00
C VAL A 143 6.07 6.36 10.54
N CYS A 144 5.13 6.84 9.71
CA CYS A 144 5.40 7.21 8.32
C CYS A 144 6.47 8.29 8.18
N CYS A 145 6.56 9.23 9.15
CA CYS A 145 7.65 10.22 9.19
C CYS A 145 9.03 9.56 9.11
N PHE A 146 9.22 8.45 9.83
CA PHE A 146 10.48 7.73 9.88
C PHE A 146 10.70 6.90 8.62
N TYR A 147 9.69 6.17 8.13
CA TYR A 147 9.87 5.36 6.92
C TYR A 147 10.17 6.17 5.68
N PHE A 148 9.47 7.29 5.47
CA PHE A 148 9.78 8.15 4.32
C PHE A 148 11.19 8.72 4.42
N GLU A 149 11.66 9.13 5.59
CA GLU A 149 13.03 9.63 5.74
C GLU A 149 14.08 8.52 5.61
N GLY A 150 13.80 7.34 6.16
CA GLY A 150 14.67 6.16 6.09
C GLY A 150 14.88 5.65 4.68
N THR A 151 13.84 5.75 3.84
CA THR A 151 13.87 5.34 2.42
C THR A 151 14.36 6.45 1.47
N GLY A 152 14.75 7.63 2.00
CA GLY A 152 15.20 8.76 1.18
C GLY A 152 14.07 9.57 0.54
N GLN A 153 12.82 9.26 0.85
CA GLN A 153 11.61 9.98 0.43
C GLN A 153 11.39 11.26 1.27
N SER A 154 12.39 12.13 1.25
CA SER A 154 12.53 13.29 2.11
C SER A 154 11.36 14.29 2.01
N ASN A 155 10.75 14.46 0.85
CA ASN A 155 9.61 15.37 0.70
C ASN A 155 8.38 14.83 1.43
N TYR A 156 8.07 13.55 1.25
CA TYR A 156 6.97 12.89 1.97
C TYR A 156 7.19 12.89 3.48
N ALA A 157 8.44 12.69 3.94
CA ALA A 157 8.76 12.82 5.36
C ALA A 157 8.46 14.23 5.91
N PHE A 158 8.76 15.28 5.13
CA PHE A 158 8.47 16.66 5.51
C PHE A 158 6.96 16.91 5.61
N GLU A 159 6.18 16.46 4.63
CA GLU A 159 4.71 16.59 4.65
C GLU A 159 4.10 15.83 5.82
N MET A 160 4.58 14.62 6.12
CA MET A 160 4.12 13.86 7.29
C MET A 160 4.47 14.56 8.61
N LEU A 161 5.65 15.18 8.72
CA LEU A 161 6.00 15.99 9.89
C LEU A 161 5.10 17.22 10.04
N TYR A 162 4.73 17.85 8.92
CA TYR A 162 3.79 18.97 8.93
C TYR A 162 2.41 18.52 9.40
N LEU A 163 1.88 17.44 8.83
CA LEU A 163 0.61 16.85 9.25
C LEU A 163 0.66 16.45 10.72
N LYS A 164 1.72 15.79 11.18
CA LYS A 164 1.88 15.39 12.59
C LYS A 164 1.94 16.59 13.52
N ARG A 165 2.58 17.69 13.12
CA ARG A 165 2.56 18.95 13.88
C ARG A 165 1.13 19.45 14.04
N LEU A 166 0.34 19.48 12.98
CA LEU A 166 -1.06 19.93 13.03
C LEU A 166 -1.92 19.02 13.91
N THR A 167 -1.77 17.69 13.80
CA THR A 167 -2.64 16.73 14.51
C THR A 167 -2.24 16.48 15.96
N SER A 168 -0.96 16.67 16.31
CA SER A 168 -0.41 16.22 17.61
C SER A 168 0.11 17.33 18.52
N THR A 169 0.25 18.57 18.04
CA THR A 169 0.78 19.69 18.84
C THR A 169 -0.26 20.78 19.06
N LYS A 170 0.03 21.74 19.94
CA LYS A 170 -0.82 22.91 20.20
C LYS A 170 -0.98 23.87 19.00
N ALA A 171 -0.41 23.55 17.84
CA ALA A 171 -0.61 24.31 16.61
C ALA A 171 -2.08 24.37 16.18
N CYS A 172 -2.85 23.32 16.46
CA CYS A 172 -4.30 23.28 16.27
C CYS A 172 -4.99 22.91 17.59
N ASP A 173 -6.21 23.42 17.79
CA ASP A 173 -7.08 22.93 18.86
C ASP A 173 -7.62 21.51 18.54
N LYS A 174 -8.35 20.91 19.48
CA LYS A 174 -8.84 19.54 19.32
C LYS A 174 -9.87 19.40 18.19
N GLU A 175 -10.66 20.44 17.94
CA GLU A 175 -11.73 20.44 16.95
C GLU A 175 -11.13 20.49 15.54
N LEU A 176 -10.17 21.38 15.32
CA LEU A 176 -9.45 21.51 14.06
C LEU A 176 -8.60 20.26 13.76
N ARG A 177 -7.95 19.66 14.77
CA ARG A 177 -7.23 18.38 14.58
C ARG A 177 -8.16 17.28 14.07
N ARG A 178 -9.33 17.16 14.69
CA ARG A 178 -10.35 16.20 14.28
C ARG A 178 -10.85 16.52 12.88
N ALA A 179 -11.12 17.78 12.59
CA ALA A 179 -11.56 18.21 11.26
C ALA A 179 -10.52 17.84 10.19
N ILE A 180 -9.23 18.12 10.40
CA ILE A 180 -8.16 17.77 9.46
C ILE A 180 -8.15 16.26 9.17
N LEU A 181 -8.18 15.43 10.21
CA LEU A 181 -8.16 13.97 10.04
C LEU A 181 -9.47 13.40 9.49
N SER A 182 -10.62 14.00 9.83
CA SER A 182 -11.91 13.55 9.29
C SER A 182 -12.09 13.96 7.82
N ASN A 183 -11.52 15.08 7.39
CA ASN A 183 -11.55 15.52 5.99
C ASN A 183 -10.51 14.81 5.11
N SER A 184 -9.64 13.95 5.65
CA SER A 184 -8.77 13.12 4.80
C SER A 184 -9.50 11.89 4.24
N LEU A 185 -10.71 11.60 4.74
CA LEU A 185 -11.51 10.45 4.34
C LEU A 185 -12.90 10.85 3.85
N VAL A 186 -13.43 10.04 2.95
CA VAL A 186 -14.83 10.11 2.51
C VAL A 186 -15.45 8.73 2.55
N ASN A 187 -16.76 8.66 2.75
CA ASN A 187 -17.53 7.42 2.71
C ASN A 187 -18.59 7.50 1.61
N PRO A 188 -18.23 7.17 0.34
CA PRO A 188 -19.14 7.31 -0.79
C PRO A 188 -20.44 6.50 -0.65
N HIS A 189 -20.39 5.38 0.10
CA HIS A 189 -21.50 4.45 0.22
C HIS A 189 -22.29 4.59 1.53
N GLY A 190 -21.80 5.41 2.48
CA GLY A 190 -22.41 5.57 3.80
C GLY A 190 -22.45 4.30 4.66
N ARG A 191 -21.68 3.26 4.31
CA ARG A 191 -21.66 1.97 5.03
C ARG A 191 -20.39 1.83 5.86
N ARG A 192 -20.38 0.87 6.76
CA ARG A 192 -19.12 0.47 7.42
C ARG A 192 -18.20 -0.16 6.37
N ASP A 193 -16.89 -0.02 6.55
CA ASP A 193 -15.88 -0.68 5.71
C ASP A 193 -15.80 -0.16 4.25
N THR A 194 -16.42 1.00 3.97
CA THR A 194 -16.47 1.63 2.64
C THR A 194 -15.87 3.04 2.61
N TRP A 195 -15.09 3.38 3.63
CA TRP A 195 -14.33 4.63 3.66
C TRP A 195 -13.10 4.53 2.73
N GLN A 196 -12.74 5.64 2.11
CA GLN A 196 -11.56 5.78 1.27
C GLN A 196 -10.92 7.15 1.44
N GLU A 197 -9.69 7.29 0.96
CA GLU A 197 -8.94 8.54 0.95
C GLU A 197 -9.65 9.57 0.06
N VAL A 198 -9.73 10.83 0.52
CA VAL A 198 -10.28 11.92 -0.30
C VAL A 198 -9.46 12.11 -1.58
N ASP A 199 -8.14 12.03 -1.47
CA ASP A 199 -7.23 12.14 -2.61
C ASP A 199 -7.55 11.10 -3.70
N ARG A 200 -7.75 9.84 -3.32
CA ARG A 200 -8.19 8.78 -4.23
C ARG A 200 -9.55 9.10 -4.90
N SER A 201 -10.45 9.75 -4.18
CA SER A 201 -11.74 10.16 -4.75
C SER A 201 -11.58 11.28 -5.78
N LEU A 202 -10.67 12.21 -5.52
CA LEU A 202 -10.30 13.27 -6.46
C LEU A 202 -9.59 12.70 -7.69
N GLU A 203 -8.73 11.69 -7.54
CA GLU A 203 -8.10 10.99 -8.65
C GLU A 203 -9.14 10.34 -9.58
N TYR A 204 -10.15 9.67 -9.01
CA TYR A 204 -11.24 9.10 -9.79
C TYR A 204 -12.05 10.17 -10.53
N LEU A 205 -12.39 11.27 -9.86
CA LEU A 205 -13.08 12.38 -10.50
C LEU A 205 -12.24 12.97 -11.65
N ASN A 206 -10.95 13.19 -11.42
CA ASN A 206 -10.04 13.70 -12.44
C ASN A 206 -9.94 12.77 -13.65
N LEU A 207 -9.90 11.45 -13.42
CA LEU A 207 -9.89 10.47 -14.50
C LEU A 207 -11.17 10.54 -15.35
N GLU A 208 -12.34 10.62 -14.71
CA GLU A 208 -13.62 10.75 -15.42
C GLU A 208 -13.69 12.06 -16.22
N LEU A 209 -13.24 13.17 -15.64
CA LEU A 209 -13.17 14.44 -16.35
C LEU A 209 -12.23 14.38 -17.56
N LYS A 210 -11.09 13.69 -17.46
CA LYS A 210 -10.18 13.47 -18.59
C LYS A 210 -10.84 12.64 -19.69
N ARG A 211 -11.56 11.57 -19.34
CA ARG A 211 -12.32 10.75 -20.30
C ARG A 211 -13.36 11.57 -21.05
N GLU A 212 -14.13 12.38 -20.33
CA GLU A 212 -15.11 13.29 -20.93
C GLU A 212 -14.46 14.30 -21.86
N LEU A 213 -13.34 14.87 -21.43
CA LEU A 213 -12.59 15.82 -22.24
C LEU A 213 -12.12 15.17 -23.54
N TRP A 214 -11.54 13.97 -23.49
CA TRP A 214 -11.05 13.27 -24.67
C TRP A 214 -12.17 12.83 -25.62
N ALA A 215 -13.28 12.33 -25.08
CA ALA A 215 -14.42 11.89 -25.89
C ALA A 215 -15.11 13.06 -26.61
N ARG A 216 -15.09 14.27 -26.03
CA ARG A 216 -15.84 15.43 -26.52
C ARG A 216 -14.96 16.58 -26.99
N ARG A 217 -13.63 16.39 -27.07
CA ARG A 217 -12.69 17.47 -27.37
C ARG A 217 -12.99 18.06 -28.75
N THR A 218 -13.33 19.34 -28.77
CA THR A 218 -13.52 20.11 -30.01
C THR A 218 -12.93 21.50 -29.84
N SER A 219 -12.96 22.31 -30.90
CA SER A 219 -12.58 23.73 -30.82
C SER A 219 -13.44 24.55 -29.86
N THR A 220 -14.65 24.08 -29.51
CA THR A 220 -15.59 24.76 -28.61
C THR A 220 -15.71 24.09 -27.23
N PHE A 221 -15.22 22.86 -27.09
CA PHE A 221 -15.24 22.10 -25.84
C PHE A 221 -13.81 21.84 -25.33
N GLY A 222 -13.32 22.79 -24.53
CA GLY A 222 -12.05 22.71 -23.80
C GLY A 222 -12.24 22.59 -22.28
N LEU A 223 -11.17 22.81 -21.52
CA LEU A 223 -11.18 22.71 -20.05
C LEU A 223 -12.24 23.60 -19.39
N ASP A 224 -12.36 24.86 -19.82
CA ASP A 224 -13.35 25.78 -19.25
C ASP A 224 -14.79 25.29 -19.45
N ALA A 225 -15.09 24.73 -20.63
CA ALA A 225 -16.40 24.15 -20.91
C ALA A 225 -16.65 22.90 -20.07
N LEU A 226 -15.65 22.02 -19.94
CA LEU A 226 -15.72 20.82 -19.10
C LEU A 226 -16.01 21.17 -17.64
N PHE A 227 -15.28 22.13 -17.06
CA PHE A 227 -15.51 22.55 -15.68
C PHE A 227 -16.87 23.24 -15.52
N LYS A 228 -17.26 24.12 -16.44
CA LYS A 228 -18.52 24.87 -16.36
C LYS A 228 -19.77 23.99 -16.52
N THR A 229 -19.68 22.92 -17.31
CA THR A 229 -20.87 22.13 -17.70
C THR A 229 -20.87 20.71 -17.15
N THR A 230 -19.71 20.07 -17.04
CA THR A 230 -19.59 18.64 -16.73
C THR A 230 -19.11 18.39 -15.30
N SER A 231 -18.25 19.23 -14.73
CA SER A 231 -17.66 18.92 -13.41
C SER A 231 -18.68 18.79 -12.28
N LEU A 232 -19.70 19.65 -12.26
CA LEU A 232 -20.77 19.61 -11.25
C LEU A 232 -21.72 18.42 -11.41
N THR A 233 -21.77 17.81 -12.60
CA THR A 233 -22.68 16.71 -12.91
C THR A 233 -21.99 15.38 -13.10
N ALA A 234 -20.65 15.35 -13.12
CA ALA A 234 -19.83 14.19 -13.46
C ALA A 234 -20.18 12.94 -12.65
N GLU A 235 -20.37 13.08 -11.34
CA GLU A 235 -20.74 11.95 -10.48
C GLU A 235 -22.12 11.37 -10.83
N TYR A 236 -23.10 12.24 -11.07
CA TYR A 236 -24.46 11.83 -11.47
C TYR A 236 -24.49 11.23 -12.89
N THR A 237 -23.77 11.83 -13.84
CA THR A 237 -23.74 11.37 -15.23
C THR A 237 -23.02 10.02 -15.36
N VAL A 238 -22.02 9.74 -14.53
CA VAL A 238 -21.38 8.41 -14.44
C VAL A 238 -22.39 7.37 -13.94
N CYS A 239 -23.15 7.66 -12.89
CA CYS A 239 -24.20 6.76 -12.40
C CYS A 239 -25.27 6.51 -13.46
N LEU A 240 -25.71 7.56 -14.16
CA LEU A 240 -26.70 7.44 -15.24
C LEU A 240 -26.16 6.63 -16.41
N ARG A 241 -24.90 6.86 -16.82
CA ARG A 241 -24.24 6.08 -17.86
C ARG A 241 -24.22 4.60 -17.50
N ARG A 242 -23.77 4.25 -16.29
CA ARG A 242 -23.77 2.86 -15.82
C ARG A 242 -25.15 2.25 -15.82
N ALA A 243 -26.18 2.98 -15.38
CA ALA A 243 -27.55 2.48 -15.41
C ALA A 243 -28.07 2.25 -16.84
N VAL A 244 -27.70 3.11 -17.79
CA VAL A 244 -28.03 2.95 -19.22
C VAL A 244 -27.25 1.77 -19.82
N GLU A 245 -25.95 1.64 -19.52
CA GLU A 245 -25.13 0.50 -19.94
C GLU A 245 -25.69 -0.81 -19.35
N ASP A 246 -26.02 -0.87 -18.06
CA ASP A 246 -26.60 -2.04 -17.42
C ASP A 246 -27.97 -2.44 -18.03
N ALA A 247 -28.75 -1.44 -18.45
CA ALA A 247 -30.09 -1.65 -19.02
C ALA A 247 -30.07 -2.01 -20.51
N PHE A 248 -29.12 -1.48 -21.28
CA PHE A 248 -29.15 -1.54 -22.75
C PHE A 248 -27.89 -2.13 -23.39
N ALA A 249 -26.75 -2.15 -22.69
CA ALA A 249 -25.55 -2.80 -23.20
C ALA A 249 -25.69 -4.33 -23.13
N ARG A 250 -25.11 -5.00 -24.12
CA ARG A 250 -25.00 -6.45 -24.13
C ARG A 250 -24.17 -6.85 -22.90
N LYS A 251 -24.78 -7.61 -21.98
CA LYS A 251 -24.05 -8.19 -20.84
C LYS A 251 -23.08 -9.23 -21.39
N ASP A 252 -21.90 -8.79 -21.77
CA ASP A 252 -20.78 -9.69 -21.94
C ASP A 252 -20.46 -10.26 -20.56
N ASN A 253 -20.23 -11.56 -20.46
CA ASN A 253 -19.92 -12.28 -19.21
C ASN A 253 -18.52 -11.91 -18.66
N SER A 254 -18.12 -10.64 -18.77
CA SER A 254 -16.78 -10.11 -18.50
C SER A 254 -16.53 -9.78 -17.02
N THR A 255 -17.49 -10.04 -16.13
CA THR A 255 -17.23 -10.10 -14.68
C THR A 255 -16.38 -11.31 -14.37
N HIS A 256 -15.08 -11.20 -14.64
CA HIS A 256 -14.08 -12.09 -14.07
C HIS A 256 -14.15 -11.92 -12.54
N SER A 257 -14.60 -12.96 -11.84
CA SER A 257 -14.40 -13.05 -10.40
C SER A 257 -12.90 -12.97 -10.13
N VAL A 258 -12.48 -12.04 -9.27
CA VAL A 258 -11.07 -11.99 -8.83
C VAL A 258 -10.76 -13.35 -8.19
N PRO A 259 -9.81 -14.13 -8.74
CA PRO A 259 -9.43 -15.41 -8.16
C PRO A 259 -9.03 -15.22 -6.70
N SER A 260 -9.48 -16.12 -5.84
CA SER A 260 -9.15 -16.06 -4.41
C SER A 260 -7.66 -16.31 -4.21
N PRO A 261 -6.89 -15.40 -3.57
CA PRO A 261 -5.45 -15.58 -3.38
C PRO A 261 -5.09 -16.56 -2.26
N LYS A 262 -6.09 -17.21 -1.64
CA LYS A 262 -5.90 -18.07 -0.46
C LYS A 262 -4.89 -19.19 -0.73
N ASP A 263 -5.05 -19.93 -1.82
CA ASP A 263 -4.22 -21.09 -2.12
C ASP A 263 -2.77 -20.66 -2.39
N ASP A 264 -2.58 -19.55 -3.10
CA ASP A 264 -1.27 -18.93 -3.34
C ASP A 264 -0.57 -18.51 -2.03
N ILE A 265 -1.34 -17.93 -1.10
CA ILE A 265 -0.86 -17.51 0.22
C ILE A 265 -0.48 -18.74 1.05
N HIS A 266 -1.32 -19.78 1.08
CA HIS A 266 -1.07 -21.00 1.83
C HIS A 266 0.15 -21.77 1.30
N THR A 267 0.27 -21.88 -0.02
CA THR A 267 1.40 -22.59 -0.65
C THR A 267 2.72 -21.88 -0.35
N LEU A 268 2.76 -20.54 -0.45
CA LEU A 268 3.95 -19.78 -0.06
C LEU A 268 4.20 -19.87 1.46
N ALA A 269 3.15 -19.80 2.28
CA ALA A 269 3.30 -19.91 3.73
C ALA A 269 3.93 -21.24 4.15
N PHE A 270 3.54 -22.34 3.51
CA PHE A 270 4.11 -23.66 3.75
C PHE A 270 5.58 -23.73 3.32
N GLU A 271 5.92 -23.19 2.14
CA GLU A 271 7.31 -23.13 1.67
C GLU A 271 8.19 -22.31 2.64
N LEU A 272 7.73 -21.13 3.05
CA LEU A 272 8.46 -20.29 3.99
C LEU A 272 8.57 -20.94 5.37
N ALA A 273 7.50 -21.63 5.81
CA ALA A 273 7.46 -22.34 7.08
C ALA A 273 8.44 -23.48 7.14
N TYR A 274 8.79 -24.13 6.02
CA TYR A 274 9.67 -25.29 5.99
C TYR A 274 11.08 -24.98 6.52
N ASP A 275 11.65 -23.84 6.13
CA ASP A 275 13.02 -23.48 6.50
C ASP A 275 13.23 -21.97 6.70
N SER A 276 12.66 -21.11 5.85
CA SER A 276 13.04 -19.69 5.80
C SER A 276 12.59 -18.88 7.03
N ILE A 277 11.35 -19.06 7.50
CA ILE A 277 10.79 -18.26 8.61
C ILE A 277 10.97 -18.91 10.00
N LYS A 278 11.65 -20.06 10.06
CA LYS A 278 12.09 -20.67 11.34
C LYS A 278 13.25 -19.86 11.89
N LEU A 279 13.22 -19.58 13.20
CA LEU A 279 14.31 -18.90 13.89
C LEU A 279 15.41 -19.91 14.23
N TYR A 280 16.64 -19.65 13.79
CA TYR A 280 17.80 -20.47 14.10
C TYR A 280 18.75 -19.77 15.08
N ASP A 281 19.09 -20.43 16.19
CA ASP A 281 20.02 -19.91 17.20
C ASP A 281 21.47 -19.80 16.69
N GLY A 282 21.82 -20.55 15.64
CA GLY A 282 23.17 -20.68 15.11
C GLY A 282 23.62 -19.58 14.15
N GLY A 283 22.80 -18.56 13.88
CA GLY A 283 23.12 -17.49 12.94
C GLY A 283 23.18 -17.95 11.48
N ARG A 284 22.07 -17.83 10.75
CA ARG A 284 22.02 -18.10 9.31
C ARG A 284 22.35 -16.85 8.50
N LYS A 285 23.21 -16.98 7.49
CA LYS A 285 23.54 -15.89 6.56
C LYS A 285 22.54 -15.80 5.42
N ALA A 286 22.23 -14.58 5.00
CA ALA A 286 21.40 -14.29 3.84
C ALA A 286 22.22 -13.49 2.81
N ARG A 287 22.00 -13.70 1.51
CA ARG A 287 22.73 -12.94 0.48
C ARG A 287 22.24 -11.49 0.42
N HIS A 288 20.95 -11.29 0.68
CA HIS A 288 20.31 -9.98 0.75
C HIS A 288 19.83 -9.73 2.17
N GLN A 289 20.21 -8.57 2.71
CA GLN A 289 19.76 -8.13 4.02
C GLN A 289 18.83 -6.94 3.87
N ALA A 290 17.61 -7.07 4.38
CA ALA A 290 16.70 -5.94 4.45
C ALA A 290 17.27 -4.87 5.40
N PRO A 291 17.36 -3.58 5.02
CA PRO A 291 17.84 -2.54 5.92
C PRO A 291 16.85 -2.25 7.05
N ASP A 292 17.35 -1.82 8.22
CA ASP A 292 16.50 -1.28 9.29
C ASP A 292 16.09 0.16 8.98
N ILE A 293 15.14 0.30 8.06
CA ILE A 293 14.68 1.61 7.60
C ILE A 293 14.04 2.43 8.71
N HIS A 294 13.50 1.78 9.74
CA HIS A 294 12.86 2.47 10.86
C HIS A 294 13.92 3.16 11.73
N THR A 295 15.00 2.48 12.10
CA THR A 295 16.10 3.09 12.87
C THR A 295 16.78 4.19 12.10
N VAL A 296 17.12 3.92 10.83
CA VAL A 296 17.76 4.91 9.94
C VAL A 296 16.88 6.16 9.84
N GLY A 297 15.58 5.97 9.62
CA GLY A 297 14.61 7.07 9.56
C GLY A 297 14.50 7.85 10.86
N LEU A 298 14.38 7.15 11.99
CA LEU A 298 14.30 7.77 13.32
C LEU A 298 15.52 8.64 13.62
N GLU A 299 16.73 8.11 13.37
CA GLU A 299 17.98 8.82 13.59
C GLU A 299 18.08 10.07 12.72
N ARG A 300 17.81 9.95 11.41
CA ARG A 300 17.81 11.09 10.48
C ARG A 300 16.78 12.15 10.84
N VAL A 301 15.59 11.72 11.28
CA VAL A 301 14.55 12.66 11.71
C VAL A 301 15.00 13.43 12.95
N ALA A 302 15.53 12.72 13.95
CA ALA A 302 15.96 13.30 15.22
C ALA A 302 17.16 14.24 15.09
N THR A 303 18.14 13.90 14.24
CA THR A 303 19.41 14.64 14.13
C THR A 303 19.38 15.80 13.14
N GLN A 304 18.65 15.66 12.03
CA GLN A 304 18.73 16.61 10.91
C GLN A 304 17.37 17.11 10.47
N LYS A 305 16.42 16.21 10.19
CA LYS A 305 15.17 16.60 9.53
C LYS A 305 14.34 17.56 10.35
N LEU A 306 14.27 17.32 11.66
CA LEU A 306 13.48 18.16 12.57
C LEU A 306 14.05 19.58 12.66
N GLU A 307 15.37 19.73 12.64
CA GLU A 307 16.02 21.05 12.60
C GLU A 307 15.67 21.79 11.31
N VAL A 308 15.79 21.13 10.16
CA VAL A 308 15.42 21.70 8.85
C VAL A 308 13.93 22.06 8.81
N PHE A 309 13.07 21.20 9.34
CA PHE A 309 11.64 21.44 9.43
C PHE A 309 11.33 22.68 10.29
N ASN A 310 11.89 22.75 11.49
CA ASN A 310 11.71 23.87 12.40
C ASN A 310 12.24 25.18 11.79
N ALA A 311 13.40 25.14 11.13
CA ALA A 311 13.97 26.31 10.46
C ALA A 311 13.05 26.86 9.36
N LYS A 312 12.35 25.98 8.63
CA LYS A 312 11.41 26.37 7.56
C LYS A 312 10.04 26.81 8.08
N VAL A 313 9.52 26.16 9.12
CA VAL A 313 8.12 26.34 9.57
C VAL A 313 7.98 27.33 10.74
N ILE A 314 9.02 27.51 11.57
CA ILE A 314 8.96 28.40 12.76
C ILE A 314 9.35 29.85 12.44
N ARG A 315 10.03 30.12 11.32
CA ARG A 315 10.71 31.42 11.10
C ARG A 315 9.93 32.52 10.38
N ASP A 316 8.72 32.30 9.90
CA ASP A 316 8.00 33.37 9.19
C ASP A 316 6.72 33.76 9.92
N LYS A 317 6.83 34.72 10.85
CA LYS A 317 5.67 35.50 11.33
C LYS A 317 5.12 36.44 10.26
N ASP A 318 5.94 36.79 9.27
CA ASP A 318 5.66 37.82 8.26
C ASP A 318 5.56 37.28 6.83
N ARG A 319 5.67 35.95 6.63
CA ARG A 319 5.40 35.31 5.34
C ARG A 319 4.47 34.13 5.50
N ILE A 320 3.52 34.02 4.60
CA ILE A 320 2.73 32.81 4.44
C ILE A 320 3.71 31.70 4.03
N VAL A 321 3.83 30.66 4.85
CA VAL A 321 4.60 29.46 4.49
C VAL A 321 3.85 28.79 3.35
N VAL A 322 4.30 29.07 2.15
CA VAL A 322 3.86 28.43 0.93
C VAL A 322 4.40 26.98 0.92
N PRO A 323 3.55 25.95 0.86
CA PRO A 323 3.99 24.56 0.78
C PRO A 323 4.94 24.33 -0.41
N PRO A 324 5.88 23.38 -0.32
CA PRO A 324 6.89 23.17 -1.36
C PRO A 324 6.31 22.85 -2.74
N TYR A 325 5.06 22.38 -2.83
CA TYR A 325 4.39 22.12 -4.12
C TYR A 325 4.10 23.39 -4.93
N GLU A 326 3.98 24.57 -4.32
CA GLU A 326 3.73 25.81 -5.09
C GLU A 326 5.00 26.35 -5.78
N ARG A 327 6.20 25.81 -5.47
CA ARG A 327 7.45 26.24 -6.12
C ARG A 327 7.70 25.56 -7.47
N ARG A 328 7.07 24.42 -7.74
CA ARG A 328 6.90 23.93 -9.11
C ARG A 328 5.58 24.48 -9.60
N GLY A 329 5.59 25.21 -10.70
CA GLY A 329 4.35 25.72 -11.28
C GLY A 329 3.32 24.59 -11.34
N ALA A 330 2.11 24.86 -10.85
CA ALA A 330 0.94 23.97 -10.90
C ALA A 330 0.55 23.52 -12.32
N THR A 331 1.37 23.86 -13.32
CA THR A 331 1.19 23.61 -14.74
C THR A 331 1.96 22.39 -15.23
N ALA A 332 2.91 21.80 -14.48
CA ALA A 332 3.69 20.67 -14.98
C ALA A 332 2.89 19.35 -15.04
N ASP A 333 1.95 19.16 -14.12
CA ASP A 333 1.07 17.97 -14.04
C ASP A 333 -0.23 18.12 -14.84
N LEU A 334 -0.50 19.34 -15.33
CA LEU A 334 -1.63 19.70 -16.18
C LEU A 334 -1.20 20.14 -17.59
N ASP A 335 0.09 20.07 -17.91
CA ASP A 335 0.58 20.30 -19.26
C ASP A 335 0.10 19.13 -20.14
N PRO A 336 -0.81 19.35 -21.11
CA PRO A 336 -1.28 18.30 -22.00
C PRO A 336 -0.16 17.71 -22.89
N ASN A 337 1.04 18.30 -22.88
CA ASN A 337 2.23 17.81 -23.59
C ASN A 337 3.32 17.23 -22.65
N SER A 338 3.08 17.19 -21.33
CA SER A 338 3.98 16.55 -20.36
C SER A 338 3.68 15.05 -20.30
N ASP A 339 4.44 14.26 -21.06
CA ASP A 339 4.44 12.78 -21.03
C ASP A 339 4.96 12.18 -19.70
N THR A 340 5.10 13.00 -18.64
CA THR A 340 5.81 12.62 -17.40
C THR A 340 4.93 12.13 -16.26
N MET A 341 3.62 12.02 -16.45
CA MET A 341 2.79 11.21 -15.54
C MET A 341 3.01 9.75 -15.90
N ALA A 342 3.69 9.02 -15.01
CA ALA A 342 3.81 7.57 -15.11
C ALA A 342 2.40 6.98 -15.27
N ILE A 343 2.09 6.60 -16.50
CA ILE A 343 1.04 5.66 -16.84
C ILE A 343 1.30 4.46 -15.92
N LEU A 344 0.43 4.23 -14.94
CA LEU A 344 0.35 2.91 -14.31
C LEU A 344 0.16 1.93 -15.47
N PRO A 345 1.12 1.02 -15.76
CA PRO A 345 0.93 0.09 -16.85
C PRO A 345 -0.37 -0.66 -16.59
N LEU A 346 -1.34 -0.42 -17.48
CA LEU A 346 -2.43 -1.32 -17.75
C LEU A 346 -1.76 -2.66 -18.05
N ALA A 347 -1.82 -3.61 -17.13
CA ALA A 347 -1.72 -5.00 -17.55
C ALA A 347 -2.92 -5.24 -18.47
N ASP A 348 -2.64 -5.36 -19.76
CA ASP A 348 -3.51 -5.72 -20.88
C ASP A 348 -5.01 -5.68 -20.59
N ARG A 349 -5.62 -4.54 -20.90
CA ARG A 349 -7.03 -4.50 -21.33
C ARG A 349 -7.21 -3.76 -22.64
N ASP A 350 -6.25 -3.95 -23.54
CA ASP A 350 -6.46 -3.79 -24.98
C ASP A 350 -5.54 -4.76 -25.72
N ILE A 351 -6.02 -5.99 -25.94
CA ILE A 351 -5.73 -6.65 -27.21
C ILE A 351 -6.97 -6.46 -28.05
N THR A 352 -6.91 -5.44 -28.89
CA THR A 352 -7.55 -5.47 -30.20
C THR A 352 -7.28 -6.83 -30.85
N HIS A 353 -8.32 -7.59 -31.12
CA HIS A 353 -8.43 -8.12 -32.47
C HIS A 353 -9.62 -7.45 -33.13
N GLU A 354 -9.25 -6.44 -33.92
CA GLU A 354 -9.94 -5.93 -35.11
C GLU A 354 -11.30 -6.58 -35.41
N TRP A 355 -12.35 -5.78 -35.33
CA TRP A 355 -13.29 -5.74 -36.44
C TRP A 355 -13.40 -4.29 -36.88
N GLY A 356 -12.93 -4.08 -38.11
CA GLY A 356 -12.70 -2.78 -38.70
C GLY A 356 -13.94 -1.90 -38.76
N LEU A 357 -13.65 -0.61 -38.88
CA LEU A 357 -14.54 0.33 -39.55
C LEU A 357 -14.96 -0.27 -40.91
N PRO A 358 -16.26 -0.39 -41.22
CA PRO A 358 -16.68 -0.34 -42.60
C PRO A 358 -16.49 1.11 -43.07
N SER A 359 -15.58 1.28 -44.02
CA SER A 359 -15.57 2.43 -44.93
C SER A 359 -16.95 2.61 -45.59
N ASP A 360 -17.25 3.86 -45.92
CA ASP A 360 -18.50 4.34 -46.50
C ASP A 360 -19.13 3.49 -47.62
N VAL A 361 -20.47 3.48 -47.62
CA VAL A 361 -21.42 3.61 -48.75
C VAL A 361 -20.96 3.21 -50.16
N GLU A 362 -21.68 2.26 -50.79
CA GLU A 362 -22.32 2.46 -52.12
C GLU A 362 -23.31 1.34 -52.53
N LEU A 363 -24.48 1.77 -53.04
CA LEU A 363 -25.51 1.08 -53.87
C LEU A 363 -26.43 0.08 -53.15
N ASP A 364 -27.75 0.24 -53.01
CA ASP A 364 -28.80 1.04 -53.68
C ASP A 364 -29.74 1.76 -52.69
#